data_AF-A0A537ECF3-F1
#
_entry.id   AF-A0A537ECF3-F1
#
_cell.length_a   1.000
_cell.length_b   1.000
_cell.length_c   1.000
_cell.angle_alpha   90.00
_cell.angle_beta   90.00
_cell.angle_gamma   90.00
#
_symmetry.space_group_name_H-M   'P 1'
#
loop_
_entity.id
_entity.type
_entity.pdbx_description
1 polymer ?
#
loop_
_entity_poly.entity_id
_entity_poly.type
_entity_poly.pdbx_seq_one_letter_code
_entity_poly.pdbx_strand_id
1 'polypeptide(L)' 'MKKTEEIVEIDGRTLALSNLDKPMWKKEGITKSDIIQYYLSVAPKMIPLIRNRPLMLNRYP' A
#
# COMPACT_ATOMS: atom_id res chain seq x y z
N MET A 1 1.66 -7.13 -19.80
CA MET A 1 1.20 -7.78 -18.54
C MET A 1 -0.24 -7.36 -18.31
N LYS A 2 -1.16 -8.29 -18.02
CA LYS A 2 -2.57 -7.96 -17.78
C LYS A 2 -2.64 -6.99 -16.58
N LYS A 3 -3.31 -5.86 -16.77
CA LYS A 3 -3.55 -4.88 -15.71
C LYS A 3 -4.68 -5.44 -14.84
N THR A 4 -4.32 -6.29 -13.88
CA THR A 4 -5.27 -6.76 -12.88
C THR A 4 -5.52 -5.60 -11.92
N GLU A 5 -6.70 -4.99 -12.04
CA GLU A 5 -7.18 -4.00 -11.09
C GLU A 5 -8.07 -4.73 -10.07
N GLU A 6 -7.71 -4.63 -8.80
CA GLU A 6 -8.46 -5.20 -7.69
C GLU A 6 -9.17 -4.08 -6.95
N ILE A 7 -10.48 -4.22 -6.77
CA ILE A 7 -11.29 -3.25 -6.03
C ILE A 7 -11.45 -3.78 -4.61
N VAL A 8 -11.01 -2.99 -3.63
CA VAL A 8 -11.11 -3.32 -2.21
C VAL A 8 -11.89 -2.25 -1.45
N GLU A 9 -12.56 -2.64 -0.38
CA GLU A 9 -13.20 -1.73 0.56
C GLU A 9 -12.42 -1.70 1.88
N ILE A 10 -12.01 -0.51 2.33
CA ILE A 10 -11.28 -0.30 3.58
C ILE A 10 -11.90 0.89 4.31
N ASP A 11 -12.40 0.66 5.52
CA ASP A 11 -12.95 1.72 6.39
C ASP A 11 -14.00 2.60 5.66
N GLY A 12 -14.92 1.94 4.94
CA GLY A 12 -15.97 2.59 4.14
C GLY A 12 -15.47 3.30 2.87
N ARG A 13 -14.21 3.07 2.46
CA ARG A 13 -13.62 3.65 1.24
C ARG A 13 -13.33 2.57 0.22
N THR A 14 -13.80 2.77 -1.00
CA THR A 14 -13.47 1.91 -2.15
C THR A 14 -12.15 2.37 -2.79
N LEU A 15 -11.20 1.46 -2.94
CA LEU A 15 -9.89 1.71 -3.55
C LEU A 15 -9.65 0.76 -4.72
N ALA A 16 -9.15 1.29 -5.83
CA ALA A 16 -8.67 0.50 -6.95
C ALA A 16 -7.16 0.29 -6.82
N LEU A 17 -6.74 -0.96 -6.64
CA LEU A 17 -5.35 -1.37 -6.56
C LEU A 17 -4.90 -1.91 -7.92
N SER A 18 -3.70 -1.53 -8.34
CA SER A 18 -3.13 -1.95 -9.62
C SER A 18 -1.65 -2.28 -9.47
N ASN A 19 -1.14 -3.09 -10.39
CA ASN A 19 0.27 -3.51 -10.47
C ASN A 19 0.75 -4.14 -9.14
N LEU A 20 -0.05 -5.03 -8.55
CA LEU A 20 0.23 -5.64 -7.25
C LEU A 20 1.53 -6.47 -7.26
N ASP A 21 1.78 -7.19 -8.34
CA ASP A 21 3.00 -7.99 -8.54
C ASP A 21 4.23 -7.15 -8.89
N LYS A 22 4.11 -5.81 -8.94
CA LYS A 22 5.23 -4.94 -9.31
C LYS A 22 6.35 -5.10 -8.26
N PRO A 23 7.56 -5.50 -8.65
CA PRO A 23 8.69 -5.57 -7.73
C PRO A 23 9.12 -4.17 -7.32
N MET A 24 9.09 -3.90 -6.01
CA MET A 24 9.51 -2.63 -5.40
C MET A 24 10.94 -2.74 -4.86
N TRP A 25 11.30 -3.90 -4.31
CA TRP A 25 12.68 -4.27 -4.00
C TRP A 25 13.03 -5.59 -4.68
N LYS A 26 13.74 -5.49 -5.81
CA LYS A 26 14.01 -6.64 -6.69
C LYS A 26 14.87 -7.72 -6.02
N LYS A 27 15.87 -7.32 -5.24
CA LYS A 27 16.82 -8.25 -4.61
C LYS A 27 16.13 -9.07 -3.52
N GLU A 28 15.25 -8.43 -2.76
CA GLU A 28 14.51 -9.01 -1.64
C GLU A 28 13.19 -9.68 -2.08
N GLY A 29 12.81 -9.52 -3.35
CA GLY A 29 11.57 -10.09 -3.89
C GLY A 29 10.29 -9.40 -3.42
N ILE A 30 10.39 -8.21 -2.80
CA ILE A 30 9.25 -7.50 -2.23
C ILE A 30 8.46 -6.79 -3.34
N THR A 31 7.18 -7.09 -3.42
CA THR A 31 6.23 -6.52 -4.38
C THR A 31 5.43 -5.35 -3.79
N LYS A 32 4.68 -4.64 -4.64
CA LYS A 32 3.75 -3.59 -4.20
C LYS A 32 2.68 -4.15 -3.26
N SER A 33 2.21 -5.39 -3.50
CA SER A 33 1.24 -6.05 -2.63
C SER A 33 1.79 -6.27 -1.21
N ASP A 34 3.04 -6.70 -1.07
CA ASP A 34 3.69 -6.91 0.22
C ASP A 34 3.76 -5.63 1.06
N ILE A 35 4.05 -4.50 0.41
CA ILE A 35 4.07 -3.18 1.08
C ILE A 35 2.68 -2.80 1.59
N ILE A 36 1.64 -3.02 0.78
CA ILE A 36 0.26 -2.73 1.17
C ILE A 36 -0.12 -3.59 2.38
N GLN A 37 0.18 -4.89 2.34
CA GLN A 37 -0.09 -5.83 3.44
C GLN A 37 0.68 -5.45 4.71
N TYR A 38 1.94 -5.04 4.58
CA TYR A 38 2.72 -4.51 5.69
C TYR A 38 2.04 -3.31 6.34
N TYR A 39 1.64 -2.29 5.55
CA TYR A 39 0.96 -1.12 6.10
C TYR A 39 -0.37 -1.48 6.77
N LEU A 40 -1.15 -2.41 6.22
CA LEU A 40 -2.37 -2.90 6.86
C LEU A 40 -2.08 -3.54 8.23
N SER A 41 -1.01 -4.33 8.34
CA SER A 41 -0.63 -4.98 9.60
C SER A 41 -0.25 -3.99 10.70
N VAL A 42 0.43 -2.88 10.36
CA VAL A 42 0.93 -1.91 11.35
C VAL A 42 -0.01 -0.72 11.54
N ALA A 43 -0.95 -0.48 10.63
CA ALA A 43 -1.87 0.66 10.63
C ALA A 43 -2.57 0.89 11.99
N PRO A 44 -3.11 -0.12 12.70
CA PRO A 44 -3.81 0.10 13.98
C PRO A 44 -2.93 0.77 15.05
N LYS A 45 -1.62 0.54 15.01
CA LYS A 45 -0.65 1.15 15.94
C LYS A 45 0.00 2.41 15.37
N MET A 46 0.22 2.45 14.05
CA MET A 46 0.87 3.58 13.37
C MET A 46 -0.05 4.80 13.24
N ILE A 47 -1.32 4.61 12.84
CA ILE A 47 -2.25 5.72 12.54
C ILE A 47 -2.41 6.69 13.72
N PRO A 48 -2.60 6.26 14.98
CA PRO A 48 -2.71 7.19 16.11
C PRO A 48 -1.52 8.14 16.26
N LEU A 49 -0.31 7.70 15.88
CA LEU A 49 0.92 8.47 16.03
C LEU A 49 1.10 9.56 14.96
N ILE A 50 0.48 9.37 13.79
CA ILE A 50 0.63 10.25 12.62
C ILE A 50 -0.66 10.99 12.23
N ARG A 51 -1.77 10.70 12.91
CA ARG A 51 -3.06 11.36 12.68
C ARG A 51 -2.93 12.87 12.89
N ASN A 52 -3.61 13.64 12.03
CA ASN A 52 -3.62 15.11 12.05
C ASN A 52 -2.23 15.76 11.90
N ARG A 53 -1.28 15.06 11.26
CA ARG A 53 0.02 15.62 10.89
C ARG A 53 0.14 15.71 9.37
N PRO A 54 0.66 16.83 8.81
CA PRO A 54 0.99 16.89 7.39
C PRO A 54 2.13 15.91 7.10
N LEU A 55 2.01 15.17 6.00
CA LEU A 55 2.98 14.16 5.58
C LEU A 55 3.49 14.45 4.17
N MET A 56 4.78 14.24 3.97
CA MET A 56 5.40 14.16 2.64
C MET A 56 5.50 12.71 2.20
N LEU A 57 5.18 12.42 0.93
CA LEU A 57 5.27 11.07 0.38
C LEU A 57 6.54 10.92 -0.44
N ASN A 58 7.40 9.98 -0.06
CA ASN A 58 8.48 9.50 -0.92
C ASN A 58 7.93 8.38 -1.82
N ARG A 59 7.80 8.64 -3.12
CA ARG A 59 7.08 7.76 -4.06
C ARG A 59 8.03 7.16 -5.09
N TYR A 60 7.88 5.85 -5.36
CA TYR A 60 8.61 5.10 -6.39
C TYR A 60 7.62 4.47 -7.38
N PRO A 61 7.07 5.27 -8.32
CA PRO A 61 5.96 4.89 -9.18
C PRO A 61 6.29 3.80 -10.20
#